data_AF-A0A7K7NTC2-F1
#
_entry.id   AF-A0A7K7NTC2-F1
#
_cell.length_a   1.000
_cell.length_b   1.000
_cell.length_c   1.000
_cell.angle_alpha   90.00
_cell.angle_beta   90.00
_cell.angle_gamma   90.00
#
_symmetry.space_group_name_H-M   'P 1'
#
loop_
_entity.id
_entity.type
_entity.pdbx_description
1 polymer ?
#
loop_
_entity_poly.entity_id
_entity_poly.type
_entity_poly.pdbx_seq_one_letter_code
_entity_poly.pdbx_strand_id
1 'polypeptide(L)'
;ARREAQKLRFGPWLVSAVSSGIYQGLRWTDPARSKFRVPWKHNSRKDVTSGDLAVFKVGGGGADRGELRWKTNFRCALRSTRMFRLVDDRSTSGDDPHKVF
;
A
#
# COMPACT_ATOMS: atom_id res chain seq x y z
N ALA A 1 -2.51 -21.45 10.82
CA ALA A 1 -2.89 -20.46 11.85
C ALA A 1 -2.46 -19.02 11.53
N ARG A 2 -1.15 -18.69 11.47
CA ARG A 2 -0.68 -17.28 11.42
C ARG A 2 -0.95 -16.51 10.11
N ARG A 3 -1.12 -17.19 8.97
CA ARG A 3 -1.39 -16.58 7.65
C ARG A 3 -2.87 -16.26 7.39
N GLU A 4 -3.79 -16.95 8.06
CA GLU A 4 -5.24 -16.74 7.97
C GLU A 4 -5.67 -15.47 8.74
N ALA A 5 -5.09 -15.25 9.93
CA ALA A 5 -5.36 -14.06 10.75
C ALA A 5 -4.90 -12.73 10.12
N GLN A 6 -3.86 -12.75 9.26
CA GLN A 6 -3.42 -11.57 8.49
C GLN A 6 -4.33 -11.27 7.30
N LYS A 7 -4.89 -12.31 6.64
CA LYS A 7 -5.83 -12.13 5.51
C LYS A 7 -7.14 -11.47 5.93
N LEU A 8 -7.68 -11.84 7.09
CA LEU A 8 -8.94 -11.28 7.61
C LEU A 8 -8.83 -9.83 8.11
N ARG A 9 -7.63 -9.22 8.09
CA ARG A 9 -7.39 -7.88 8.66
C ARG A 9 -6.70 -6.89 7.74
N PHE A 10 -6.37 -7.24 6.49
CA PHE A 10 -5.65 -6.32 5.60
C PHE A 10 -6.41 -5.01 5.36
N GLY A 11 -7.72 -5.06 5.09
CA GLY A 11 -8.53 -3.86 4.87
C GLY A 11 -8.56 -2.92 6.08
N PRO A 12 -9.02 -3.38 7.26
CA PRO A 12 -8.98 -2.58 8.48
C PRO A 12 -7.57 -2.10 8.86
N TRP A 13 -6.54 -2.95 8.67
CA TRP A 13 -5.15 -2.57 8.86
C TRP A 13 -4.73 -1.43 7.93
N LEU A 14 -5.10 -1.50 6.64
CA LEU A 14 -4.75 -0.47 5.67
C LEU A 14 -5.39 0.87 6.02
N VAL A 15 -6.65 0.88 6.44
CA VAL A 15 -7.35 2.10 6.92
C VAL A 15 -6.64 2.71 8.14
N SER A 16 -6.21 1.86 9.08
CA SER A 16 -5.41 2.30 10.24
C SER A 16 -4.05 2.84 9.82
N ALA A 17 -3.36 2.18 8.89
CA ALA A 17 -2.07 2.60 8.35
C ALA A 17 -2.15 3.93 7.58
N VAL A 18 -3.23 4.17 6.83
CA VAL A 18 -3.48 5.45 6.17
C VAL A 18 -3.72 6.55 7.21
N SER A 19 -4.47 6.24 8.27
CA SER A 19 -4.81 7.20 9.32
C SER A 19 -3.65 7.53 10.25
N SER A 20 -2.63 6.68 10.34
CA SER A 20 -1.46 6.93 11.19
C SER A 20 -0.53 8.01 10.64
N GLY A 21 -0.52 8.22 9.32
CA GLY A 21 0.37 9.18 8.66
C GLY A 21 1.86 8.82 8.71
N ILE A 22 2.21 7.63 9.20
CA ILE A 22 3.61 7.19 9.38
C ILE A 22 4.27 6.84 8.04
N TYR A 23 3.50 6.38 7.07
CA TYR A 23 4.01 5.94 5.77
C TYR A 23 3.97 7.08 4.76
N GLN A 24 5.14 7.50 4.28
CA GLN A 24 5.25 8.59 3.31
C GLN A 24 4.40 8.32 2.06
N GLY A 25 3.54 9.26 1.70
CA GLY A 25 2.69 9.18 0.52
C GLY A 25 1.45 8.28 0.68
N LEU A 26 1.29 7.56 1.79
CA LEU A 26 0.07 6.83 2.15
C LEU A 26 -0.81 7.72 3.04
N ARG A 27 -1.88 8.28 2.49
CA ARG A 27 -2.72 9.25 3.21
C ARG A 27 -4.12 9.36 2.62
N TRP A 28 -5.04 9.87 3.44
CA TRP A 28 -6.34 10.34 2.98
C TRP A 28 -6.19 11.47 1.97
N THR A 29 -7.01 11.48 0.92
CA THR A 29 -7.02 12.53 -0.12
C THR A 29 -8.20 13.47 0.01
N ASP A 30 -9.15 13.15 0.89
CA ASP A 30 -10.33 13.95 1.19
C ASP A 30 -10.56 14.10 2.72
N PRO A 31 -11.17 15.20 3.18
CA PRO A 31 -11.49 15.39 4.60
C PRO A 31 -12.48 14.36 5.16
N ALA A 32 -13.37 13.81 4.31
CA ALA A 32 -14.35 12.81 4.73
C ALA A 32 -13.73 11.41 4.93
N ARG A 33 -12.42 11.24 4.69
CA ARG A 33 -11.70 9.97 4.82
C ARG A 33 -12.39 8.83 4.06
N SER A 34 -12.82 9.14 2.84
CA SER A 34 -13.48 8.20 1.94
C SER A 34 -12.55 7.70 0.84
N LYS A 35 -11.49 8.45 0.52
CA LYS A 35 -10.50 8.15 -0.50
C LYS A 35 -9.10 8.26 0.06
N PHE A 36 -8.24 7.35 -0.32
CA PHE A 36 -6.84 7.39 0.09
C PHE A 36 -5.93 7.06 -1.08
N ARG A 37 -4.71 7.57 -1.02
CA ARG A 37 -3.67 7.26 -1.98
C ARG A 37 -2.69 6.24 -1.41
N VAL A 38 -2.20 5.35 -2.26
CA VAL A 38 -1.10 4.44 -1.98
C VAL A 38 0.08 4.82 -2.90
N PRO A 39 1.29 5.08 -2.35
CA PRO A 39 2.46 5.34 -3.18
C PRO A 39 2.76 4.12 -4.06
N TRP A 40 3.09 4.33 -5.33
CA TRP A 40 3.22 3.24 -6.31
C TRP A 40 4.52 3.28 -7.11
N LYS A 41 5.55 3.95 -6.57
CA LYS A 41 6.91 4.05 -7.17
C LYS A 41 7.43 2.69 -7.63
N HIS A 42 7.98 2.63 -8.84
CA HIS A 42 8.48 1.40 -9.44
C HIS A 42 9.84 1.01 -8.83
N ASN A 43 10.02 -0.26 -8.45
CA ASN A 43 11.23 -0.73 -7.76
C ASN A 43 12.52 -0.60 -8.61
N SER A 44 12.40 -0.44 -9.93
CA SER A 44 13.55 -0.22 -10.81
C SER A 44 14.07 1.22 -10.83
N ARG A 45 13.38 2.17 -10.19
CA ARG A 45 13.87 3.54 -10.11
C ARG A 45 15.02 3.62 -9.12
N LYS A 46 16.05 4.41 -9.45
CA LYS A 46 17.26 4.59 -8.62
C LYS A 46 16.97 5.35 -7.31
N ASP A 47 15.87 6.09 -7.24
CA ASP A 47 15.44 6.92 -6.12
C ASP A 47 14.43 6.23 -5.18
N VAL A 48 14.34 4.90 -5.22
CA VAL A 48 13.51 4.13 -4.27
C VAL A 48 14.25 4.02 -2.94
N THR A 49 13.57 4.40 -1.86
CA THR A 49 14.09 4.35 -0.50
C THR A 49 13.38 3.28 0.33
N SER A 50 13.95 2.93 1.48
CA SER A 50 13.28 2.01 2.43
C SER A 50 11.93 2.55 2.93
N GLY A 51 11.75 3.88 2.96
CA GLY A 51 10.47 4.52 3.30
C GLY A 51 9.38 4.25 2.27
N ASP A 52 9.72 4.29 0.97
CA ASP A 52 8.81 3.95 -0.13
C ASP A 52 8.32 2.48 -0.04
N LEU A 53 9.15 1.60 0.55
CA LEU A 53 8.89 0.17 0.66
C LEU A 53 8.21 -0.25 1.97
N ALA A 54 8.19 0.63 2.98
CA ALA A 54 7.79 0.29 4.35
C ALA A 54 6.34 -0.23 4.43
N VAL A 55 5.40 0.41 3.73
CA VAL A 55 3.99 -0.03 3.70
C VAL A 55 3.84 -1.42 3.06
N PHE A 56 4.61 -1.68 2.00
CA PHE A 56 4.60 -2.98 1.32
C PHE A 56 5.23 -4.07 2.19
N LYS A 57 6.28 -3.75 2.95
CA LYS A 57 6.91 -4.67 3.89
C LYS A 57 5.95 -5.15 4.96
N VAL A 58 5.23 -4.23 5.60
CA VAL A 58 4.27 -4.57 6.68
C VAL A 58 3.02 -5.22 6.10
N GLY A 59 2.39 -4.61 5.09
CA GLY A 59 1.15 -5.13 4.49
C GLY A 59 1.33 -6.35 3.58
N GLY A 60 2.55 -6.60 3.09
CA GLY A 60 2.92 -7.73 2.24
C GLY A 60 3.44 -8.95 3.00
N GLY A 61 3.42 -8.93 4.33
CA GLY A 61 3.67 -10.11 5.16
C GLY A 61 5.07 -10.22 5.77
N GLY A 62 5.75 -9.09 6.04
CA GLY A 62 6.89 -9.01 6.97
C GLY A 62 8.29 -9.12 6.33
N ALA A 63 9.31 -8.84 7.14
CA ALA A 63 10.72 -8.70 6.71
C ALA A 63 11.34 -9.96 6.10
N ASP A 64 10.79 -11.14 6.40
CA ASP A 64 11.33 -12.44 5.93
C ASP A 64 11.07 -12.70 4.43
N ARG A 65 10.55 -11.71 3.69
CA ARG A 65 10.27 -11.80 2.26
C ARG A 65 11.08 -10.75 1.50
N GLY A 66 11.44 -11.04 0.26
CA GLY A 66 12.09 -10.05 -0.61
C GLY A 66 11.13 -8.93 -1.04
N GLU A 67 11.69 -7.77 -1.39
CA GLU A 67 10.96 -6.54 -1.76
C GLU A 67 9.93 -6.74 -2.89
N LEU A 68 10.28 -7.54 -3.91
CA LEU A 68 9.37 -7.89 -5.00
C LEU A 68 8.15 -8.68 -4.50
N ARG A 69 8.34 -9.56 -3.50
CA ARG A 69 7.26 -10.34 -2.91
C ARG A 69 6.37 -9.48 -2.02
N TRP A 70 6.91 -8.46 -1.34
CA TRP A 70 6.14 -7.50 -0.55
C TRP A 70 5.08 -6.79 -1.41
N LYS A 71 5.50 -6.15 -2.51
CA LYS A 71 4.60 -5.41 -3.40
C LYS A 71 3.58 -6.33 -4.06
N THR A 72 4.00 -7.54 -4.45
CA THR A 72 3.12 -8.57 -5.01
C THR A 72 2.04 -8.99 -4.00
N ASN A 73 2.43 -9.32 -2.77
CA ASN A 73 1.51 -9.73 -1.72
C ASN A 73 0.55 -8.61 -1.34
N PHE A 74 1.04 -7.38 -1.19
CA PHE A 74 0.22 -6.21 -0.91
C PHE A 74 -0.84 -6.00 -1.99
N ARG A 75 -0.46 -6.05 -3.27
CA ARG A 75 -1.40 -5.91 -4.39
C ARG A 75 -2.45 -7.02 -4.40
N CYS A 76 -2.04 -8.26 -4.14
CA CYS A 76 -2.96 -9.38 -4.04
C CYS A 76 -3.93 -9.22 -2.87
N ALA A 77 -3.44 -8.81 -1.69
CA ALA A 77 -4.26 -8.55 -0.51
C ALA A 77 -5.28 -7.44 -0.81
N LEU A 78 -4.82 -6.29 -1.31
CA LEU A 78 -5.65 -5.15 -1.70
C LEU A 78 -6.79 -5.56 -2.65
N ARG A 79 -6.46 -6.29 -3.72
CA ARG A 79 -7.46 -6.80 -4.68
C ARG A 79 -8.43 -7.81 -4.03
N SER A 80 -7.91 -8.70 -3.18
CA SER A 80 -8.70 -9.77 -2.58
C SER A 80 -9.76 -9.27 -1.59
N THR A 81 -9.49 -8.16 -0.90
CA THR A 81 -10.45 -7.59 0.07
C THR A 81 -11.76 -7.14 -0.55
N ARG A 82 -11.75 -6.72 -1.82
CA ARG A 82 -12.89 -6.07 -2.50
C ARG A 82 -13.47 -4.84 -1.77
N MET A 83 -12.77 -4.33 -0.75
CA MET A 83 -13.22 -3.18 0.06
C MET A 83 -12.92 -1.84 -0.62
N PHE A 84 -11.95 -1.82 -1.53
CA PHE A 84 -11.42 -0.59 -2.12
C PHE A 84 -11.50 -0.69 -3.64
N ARG A 85 -11.90 0.40 -4.28
CA ARG A 85 -12.02 0.49 -5.73
C ARG A 85 -11.04 1.53 -6.24
N LEU A 86 -10.26 1.18 -7.25
CA LEU A 86 -9.38 2.15 -7.90
C LEU A 86 -10.22 3.30 -8.48
N VAL A 87 -9.96 4.52 -8.01
CA VAL A 87 -10.58 5.76 -8.47
C VAL A 87 -9.70 6.43 -9.53
N ASP A 88 -8.38 6.45 -9.29
CA ASP A 88 -7.41 7.13 -10.15
C ASP A 88 -6.07 6.38 -10.15
N ASP A 89 -5.44 6.25 -11.32
CA ASP A 89 -4.16 5.58 -11.51
C ASP A 89 -3.11 6.53 -12.05
N ARG A 90 -2.28 7.07 -11.14
CA ARG A 90 -1.12 7.90 -11.44
C ARG A 90 0.19 7.14 -11.25
N SER A 91 0.18 5.81 -11.34
CA SER A 91 1.37 5.01 -11.03
C SER A 91 2.53 5.17 -12.02
N THR A 92 2.27 5.74 -13.19
CA THR A 92 3.28 6.07 -14.21
C THR A 92 3.78 7.52 -14.15
N SER A 93 3.28 8.33 -13.21
CA SER A 93 3.71 9.71 -13.04
C SER A 93 5.21 9.80 -12.68
N GLY A 94 5.92 10.76 -13.28
CA GLY A 94 7.36 10.95 -13.09
C GLY A 94 7.74 11.40 -11.67
N ASP A 95 6.99 12.35 -11.11
CA ASP A 95 7.36 12.98 -9.84
C ASP A 95 6.76 12.26 -8.64
N ASP A 96 5.47 11.92 -8.70
CA ASP A 96 4.72 11.37 -7.57
C ASP A 96 3.82 10.20 -7.99
N PRO A 97 4.41 9.03 -8.30
CA PRO A 97 3.63 7.86 -8.73
C PRO A 97 2.78 7.29 -7.59
N HIS A 98 1.46 7.27 -7.75
CA HIS A 98 0.52 6.73 -6.76
C HIS A 98 -0.80 6.25 -7.38
N LYS A 99 -1.60 5.55 -6.59
CA LYS A 99 -2.96 5.14 -6.95
C LYS A 99 -3.95 5.62 -5.89
N VAL A 100 -5.09 6.14 -6.29
CA VAL A 100 -6.17 6.55 -5.39
C VAL A 100 -7.24 5.48 -5.37
N PHE A 101 -7.60 5.04 -4.17
CA PHE A 101 -8.66 4.08 -3.91
C PHE A 101 -9.75 4.69 -3.05
#